data_AF-A0A1E7FG93-F1
#
_entry.id   AF-A0A1E7FG93-F1
#
_cell.length_a   1.000
_cell.length_b   1.000
_cell.length_c   1.000
_cell.angle_alpha   90.00
_cell.angle_beta   90.00
_cell.angle_gamma   90.00
#
_symmetry.space_group_name_H-M   'P 1'
#
loop_
_entity.id
_entity.type
_entity.pdbx_description
1 polymer ?
#
loop_
_entity_poly.entity_id
_entity_poly.type
_entity_poly.pdbx_seq_one_letter_code
_entity_poly.pdbx_strand_id
1 'polypeptide(L)'
;MVIWIHFAFVKFEEQAEKVPEGAHRYWLKRLVPPIEFGSMHAILFQMALIPITMCRCSISALAGSVVNKVIPLNRSLAIHIHLGYTMITIVFFATIFFFFFFGLLCSEGEQAFCDKFTMEIMITGYCILGTLLIIGLTSHFRHRIPYEVFYAIHHVVFLMYIITIAHTLDMEQRSGRSQRSQTFKWFSSTLLYYFCDRIAMHMNHRYDTKLVGSSVVWGSNGSKLVILKVRRPSLFQFKSGQYAYLRVGAINNQWHPFSIASCPESSHLEFYIEVYEGKAWTKQLWDMLYDESGSDKTEAFDINVELIGPYGTSLCHSQTYSHILAIGAGTGVVPILSMYKEHMHNLFRLDPKKFFVELKESDRKLRRIERAEEARKGSLIQQLSRLICRNDSSNRRPMNKAMIEMSLEETNQSATSATLHIYGTVLLSLLPVIGVTLFALMVSWSTMPITVHTSLVVFLKYVI
;
A
#
# COMPACT_ATOMS: atom_id res chain seq x y z
N MET A 1 14.88 12.75 4.80
CA MET A 1 15.68 13.83 5.42
C MET A 1 16.72 13.31 6.38
N VAL A 2 16.39 12.56 7.44
CA VAL A 2 17.40 12.04 8.40
C VAL A 2 18.54 11.27 7.72
N ILE A 3 18.20 10.31 6.84
CA ILE A 3 19.19 9.52 6.08
C ILE A 3 20.06 10.44 5.20
N TRP A 4 19.44 11.41 4.52
CA TRP A 4 20.15 12.37 3.69
C TRP A 4 21.18 13.17 4.50
N ILE A 5 20.76 13.76 5.63
CA ILE A 5 21.63 14.57 6.50
C ILE A 5 22.80 13.74 7.02
N HIS A 6 22.52 12.53 7.51
CA HIS A 6 23.56 11.66 8.08
C HIS A 6 24.65 11.36 7.06
N PHE A 7 24.28 10.84 5.88
CA PHE A 7 25.28 10.46 4.87
C PHE A 7 25.93 11.68 4.23
N ALA A 8 25.21 12.80 4.06
CA ALA A 8 25.81 14.04 3.62
C ALA A 8 26.89 14.52 4.61
N PHE A 9 26.60 14.50 5.90
CA PHE A 9 27.56 14.92 6.92
C PHE A 9 28.82 14.04 6.95
N VAL A 10 28.66 12.71 6.91
CA VAL A 10 29.79 11.76 6.81
C VAL A 10 30.66 12.08 5.60
N LYS A 11 30.04 12.36 4.45
CA LYS A 11 30.79 12.69 3.23
C LYS A 11 31.45 14.07 3.32
N PHE A 12 30.84 15.02 4.01
CA PHE A 12 31.38 16.36 4.23
C PHE A 12 32.65 16.33 5.08
N GLU A 13 32.69 15.49 6.11
CA GLU A 13 33.90 15.21 6.89
C GLU A 13 34.97 14.53 6.03
N GLU A 14 34.61 13.53 5.21
CA GLU A 14 35.58 12.88 4.30
C GLU A 14 36.17 13.86 3.27
N GLN A 15 35.41 14.86 2.82
CA GLN A 15 35.93 15.90 1.93
C GLN A 15 36.87 16.89 2.67
N ALA A 16 36.88 16.91 4.01
CA ALA A 16 37.84 17.66 4.84
C ALA A 16 39.28 17.32 4.55
N GLU A 17 39.53 16.04 4.42
CA GLU A 17 40.87 15.52 4.28
C GLU A 17 41.34 15.56 2.82
N LYS A 18 40.40 15.62 1.86
CA LYS A 18 40.66 15.48 0.43
C LYS A 18 40.80 16.79 -0.34
N VAL A 19 40.14 17.86 0.10
CA VAL A 19 40.12 19.15 -0.60
C VAL A 19 40.97 20.16 0.16
N PRO A 20 42.17 20.54 -0.34
CA PRO A 20 43.02 21.53 0.33
C PRO A 20 42.39 22.92 0.27
N GLU A 21 42.63 23.77 1.27
CA GLU A 21 42.01 25.11 1.39
C GLU A 21 42.30 26.04 0.20
N GLY A 22 43.42 25.83 -0.51
CA GLY A 22 43.76 26.57 -1.73
C GLY A 22 43.16 26.01 -3.02
N ALA A 23 42.31 24.98 -2.96
CA ALA A 23 41.75 24.36 -4.16
C ALA A 23 40.86 25.32 -4.94
N HIS A 24 41.01 25.31 -6.27
CA HIS A 24 40.08 26.00 -7.16
C HIS A 24 38.63 25.57 -6.90
N ARG A 25 37.75 26.55 -6.69
CA ARG A 25 36.35 26.36 -6.26
C ARG A 25 36.21 25.47 -5.01
N TYR A 26 37.06 25.70 -4.01
CA TYR A 26 37.10 25.00 -2.72
C TYR A 26 35.71 24.62 -2.19
N TRP A 27 34.83 25.61 -1.98
CA TRP A 27 33.49 25.38 -1.42
C TRP A 27 32.61 24.49 -2.27
N LEU A 28 32.72 24.58 -3.60
CA LEU A 28 31.93 23.77 -4.51
C LEU A 28 32.38 22.30 -4.44
N LYS A 29 33.71 22.07 -4.48
CA LYS A 29 34.31 20.73 -4.28
C LYS A 29 34.02 20.17 -2.88
N ARG A 30 33.79 21.05 -1.90
CA ARG A 30 33.49 20.66 -0.51
C ARG A 30 32.01 20.36 -0.25
N LEU A 31 31.08 21.06 -0.89
CA LEU A 31 29.64 20.96 -0.58
C LEU A 31 28.86 20.06 -1.54
N VAL A 32 29.21 20.02 -2.83
CA VAL A 32 28.44 19.25 -3.81
C VAL A 32 28.54 17.74 -3.58
N PRO A 33 29.73 17.12 -3.42
CA PRO A 33 29.80 15.67 -3.22
C PRO A 33 29.01 15.18 -1.98
N PRO A 34 29.01 15.89 -0.84
CA PRO A 34 28.15 15.58 0.29
C PRO A 34 26.65 15.60 0.00
N ILE A 35 26.17 16.66 -0.66
CA ILE A 35 24.74 16.80 -1.03
C ILE A 35 24.32 15.62 -1.90
N GLU A 36 25.12 15.29 -2.90
CA GLU A 36 24.86 14.19 -3.82
C GLU A 36 24.93 12.82 -3.14
N PHE A 37 25.90 12.62 -2.24
CA PHE A 37 26.03 11.38 -1.50
C PHE A 37 24.86 11.17 -0.51
N GLY A 38 24.38 12.24 0.12
CA GLY A 38 23.15 12.20 0.91
C GLY A 38 21.93 11.85 0.05
N SER A 39 21.81 12.47 -1.14
CA SER A 39 20.72 12.22 -2.09
C SER A 39 20.70 10.76 -2.54
N MET A 40 21.85 10.20 -2.88
CA MET A 40 22.00 8.78 -3.23
C MET A 40 21.44 7.85 -2.13
N HIS A 41 21.81 8.06 -0.86
CA HIS A 41 21.31 7.22 0.24
C HIS A 41 19.82 7.41 0.52
N ALA A 42 19.30 8.63 0.34
CA ALA A 42 17.87 8.89 0.45
C ALA A 42 17.07 8.20 -0.67
N ILE A 43 17.59 8.19 -1.90
CA ILE A 43 17.00 7.44 -3.02
C ILE A 43 17.01 5.95 -2.74
N LEU A 44 18.16 5.42 -2.29
CA LEU A 44 18.32 4.01 -1.94
C LEU A 44 17.33 3.52 -0.90
N PHE A 45 17.11 4.31 0.14
CA PHE A 45 16.12 3.99 1.15
C PHE A 45 14.69 4.01 0.59
N GLN A 46 14.36 4.95 -0.30
CA GLN A 46 13.05 4.96 -0.96
C GLN A 46 12.85 3.76 -1.88
N MET A 47 13.89 3.36 -2.61
CA MET A 47 13.89 2.12 -3.40
C MET A 47 13.67 0.89 -2.51
N ALA A 48 14.19 0.88 -1.28
CA ALA A 48 13.89 -0.20 -0.34
C ALA A 48 12.41 -0.23 0.08
N LEU A 49 11.78 0.93 0.27
CA LEU A 49 10.40 1.03 0.78
C LEU A 49 9.32 0.80 -0.29
N ILE A 50 9.58 1.21 -1.55
CA ILE A 50 8.59 1.13 -2.63
C ILE A 50 8.00 -0.29 -2.80
N PRO A 51 8.79 -1.39 -2.85
CA PRO A 51 8.25 -2.74 -2.98
C PRO A 51 7.33 -3.13 -1.82
N ILE A 52 7.69 -2.75 -0.58
CA ILE A 52 6.91 -3.06 0.62
C ILE A 52 5.52 -2.43 0.54
N THR A 53 5.43 -1.19 0.07
CA THR A 53 4.13 -0.49 -0.07
C THR A 53 3.17 -1.13 -1.08
N MET A 54 3.68 -2.06 -1.91
CA MET A 54 2.91 -2.78 -2.93
C MET A 54 2.78 -4.29 -2.66
N CYS A 55 3.19 -4.76 -1.46
CA CYS A 55 2.98 -6.14 -0.99
C CYS A 55 1.52 -6.33 -0.54
N ARG A 56 0.61 -6.42 -1.51
CA ARG A 56 -0.84 -6.36 -1.30
C ARG A 56 -1.37 -7.48 -0.41
N CYS A 57 -0.83 -8.70 -0.53
CA CYS A 57 -1.27 -9.83 0.28
C CYS A 57 -0.91 -9.59 1.76
N SER A 58 0.34 -9.23 2.00
CA SER A 58 0.86 -8.92 3.34
C SER A 58 0.17 -7.72 3.97
N ILE A 59 -0.07 -6.65 3.21
CA ILE A 59 -0.81 -5.47 3.67
C ILE A 59 -2.25 -5.85 4.09
N SER A 60 -2.94 -6.64 3.26
CA SER A 60 -4.31 -7.10 3.54
C SER A 60 -4.36 -7.96 4.81
N ALA A 61 -3.42 -8.91 4.95
CA ALA A 61 -3.33 -9.79 6.10
C ALA A 61 -3.01 -9.02 7.40
N LEU A 62 -2.09 -8.05 7.34
CA LEU A 62 -1.67 -7.28 8.51
C LEU A 62 -2.64 -6.14 8.88
N ALA A 63 -3.57 -5.78 8.01
CA ALA A 63 -4.50 -4.67 8.23
C ALA A 63 -5.34 -4.79 9.51
N GLY A 64 -5.66 -6.02 9.92
CA GLY A 64 -6.41 -6.31 11.16
C GLY A 64 -5.54 -6.41 12.42
N SER A 65 -4.21 -6.31 12.30
CA SER A 65 -3.28 -6.50 13.40
C SER A 65 -2.95 -5.19 14.13
N VAL A 66 -2.20 -5.30 15.24
CA VAL A 66 -1.68 -4.14 15.99
C VAL A 66 -0.77 -3.26 15.13
N VAL A 67 -0.16 -3.82 14.08
CA VAL A 67 0.72 -3.08 13.14
C VAL A 67 -0.02 -1.90 12.53
N ASN A 68 -1.32 -2.04 12.21
CA ASN A 68 -2.10 -0.98 11.60
C ASN A 68 -2.30 0.25 12.53
N LYS A 69 -2.08 0.10 13.84
CA LYS A 69 -2.10 1.23 14.79
C LYS A 69 -0.82 2.08 14.74
N VAL A 70 0.30 1.47 14.34
CA VAL A 70 1.60 2.13 14.27
C VAL A 70 1.87 2.63 12.84
N ILE A 71 1.57 1.80 11.85
CA ILE A 71 1.77 2.08 10.43
C ILE A 71 0.39 2.09 9.75
N PRO A 72 -0.06 3.19 9.15
CA PRO A 72 -1.38 3.28 8.52
C PRO A 72 -1.39 2.49 7.20
N LEU A 73 -1.58 1.17 7.29
CA LEU A 73 -1.55 0.25 6.15
C LEU A 73 -2.65 0.54 5.13
N ASN A 74 -3.76 1.14 5.58
CA ASN A 74 -4.83 1.65 4.71
C ASN A 74 -4.38 2.76 3.76
N ARG A 75 -3.27 3.46 4.07
CA ARG A 75 -2.69 4.51 3.24
C ARG A 75 -1.45 4.05 2.47
N SER A 76 -1.18 2.75 2.39
CA SER A 76 -0.01 2.20 1.69
C SER A 76 0.14 2.71 0.26
N LEU A 77 -0.95 2.78 -0.50
CA LEU A 77 -0.94 3.34 -1.86
C LEU A 77 -0.58 4.84 -1.88
N ALA A 78 -1.08 5.62 -0.92
CA ALA A 78 -0.72 7.03 -0.81
C ALA A 78 0.75 7.21 -0.44
N ILE A 79 1.28 6.35 0.43
CA ILE A 79 2.70 6.31 0.78
C ILE A 79 3.53 5.94 -0.46
N HIS A 80 3.12 4.93 -1.23
CA HIS A 80 3.79 4.55 -2.48
C HIS A 80 3.88 5.73 -3.47
N ILE A 81 2.77 6.42 -3.68
CA ILE A 81 2.70 7.60 -4.56
C ILE A 81 3.63 8.71 -4.06
N HIS A 82 3.62 8.98 -2.75
CA HIS A 82 4.49 9.99 -2.16
C HIS A 82 5.97 9.63 -2.35
N LEU A 83 6.37 8.40 -2.00
CA LEU A 83 7.74 7.90 -2.17
C LEU A 83 8.22 7.96 -3.63
N GLY A 84 7.33 7.61 -4.57
CA GLY A 84 7.63 7.68 -6.00
C GLY A 84 7.94 9.11 -6.45
N TYR A 85 7.07 10.08 -6.12
CA TYR A 85 7.29 11.47 -6.50
C TYR A 85 8.48 12.10 -5.78
N THR A 86 8.69 11.82 -4.49
CA THR A 86 9.88 12.33 -3.77
C THR A 86 11.17 11.78 -4.37
N MET A 87 11.19 10.52 -4.78
CA MET A 87 12.35 9.92 -5.45
C MET A 87 12.64 10.60 -6.79
N ILE A 88 11.61 10.80 -7.62
CA ILE A 88 11.75 11.49 -8.91
C ILE A 88 12.28 12.92 -8.71
N THR A 89 11.72 13.66 -7.74
CA THR A 89 12.16 15.02 -7.43
C THR A 89 13.63 15.05 -6.98
N ILE A 90 14.04 14.15 -6.09
CA ILE A 90 15.43 14.09 -5.62
C ILE A 90 16.37 13.74 -6.79
N VAL A 91 16.04 12.75 -7.61
CA VAL A 91 16.86 12.36 -8.79
C VAL A 91 16.97 13.50 -9.79
N PHE A 92 15.87 14.22 -10.06
CA PHE A 92 15.86 15.35 -10.98
C PHE A 92 16.78 16.48 -10.52
N PHE A 93 16.65 16.91 -9.26
CA PHE A 93 17.52 17.97 -8.72
C PHE A 93 18.96 17.51 -8.55
N ALA A 94 19.22 16.29 -8.07
CA ALA A 94 20.55 15.70 -8.01
C ALA A 94 21.24 15.70 -9.38
N THR A 95 20.48 15.36 -10.43
CA THR A 95 21.00 15.42 -11.80
C THR A 95 21.37 16.85 -12.19
N ILE A 96 20.49 17.84 -11.97
CA ILE A 96 20.79 19.25 -12.26
C ILE A 96 22.05 19.73 -11.53
N PHE A 97 22.17 19.42 -10.24
CA PHE A 97 23.32 19.80 -9.44
C PHE A 97 24.61 19.13 -9.94
N PHE A 98 24.57 17.84 -10.29
CA PHE A 98 25.70 17.14 -10.91
C PHE A 98 26.13 17.76 -12.24
N PHE A 99 25.18 18.05 -13.13
CA PHE A 99 25.46 18.68 -14.43
C PHE A 99 26.05 20.07 -14.28
N PHE A 100 25.50 20.89 -13.38
CA PHE A 100 26.03 22.21 -13.09
C PHE A 100 27.46 22.11 -12.54
N PHE A 101 27.69 21.23 -11.55
CA PHE A 101 28.99 21.06 -10.92
C PHE A 101 30.08 20.59 -11.89
N PHE A 102 29.83 19.49 -12.61
CA PHE A 102 30.78 18.95 -13.57
C PHE A 102 30.92 19.84 -14.80
N GLY A 103 29.83 20.44 -15.26
CA GLY A 103 29.83 21.33 -16.43
C GLY A 103 30.64 22.59 -16.18
N LEU A 104 30.53 23.17 -14.98
CA LEU A 104 31.30 24.35 -14.59
C LEU A 104 32.80 24.07 -14.52
N LEU A 105 33.20 22.99 -13.83
CA LEU A 105 34.61 22.60 -13.73
C LEU A 105 35.20 22.19 -15.08
N CYS A 106 34.41 21.52 -15.92
CA CYS A 106 34.79 21.19 -17.30
C CYS A 106 35.00 22.46 -18.15
N SER A 107 34.07 23.42 -18.06
CA SER A 107 34.16 24.71 -18.78
C SER A 107 35.37 25.54 -18.37
N GLU A 108 35.91 25.31 -17.17
CA GLU A 108 37.10 25.99 -16.65
C GLU A 108 38.41 25.27 -16.99
N GLY A 109 38.34 24.22 -17.81
CA GLY A 109 39.50 23.50 -18.32
C GLY A 109 39.95 22.31 -17.47
N GLU A 110 39.20 21.92 -16.44
CA GLU A 110 39.50 20.70 -15.67
C GLU A 110 39.03 19.44 -16.43
N GLN A 111 39.82 19.00 -17.43
CA GLN A 111 39.48 17.89 -18.35
C GLN A 111 39.02 16.59 -17.64
N ALA A 112 39.57 16.30 -16.46
CA ALA A 112 39.18 15.14 -15.66
C ALA A 112 37.68 15.15 -15.28
N PHE A 113 37.04 16.32 -15.18
CA PHE A 113 35.61 16.47 -14.95
C PHE A 113 34.80 16.40 -16.26
N CYS A 114 35.38 16.81 -17.39
CA CYS A 114 34.78 16.59 -18.70
C CYS A 114 34.63 15.09 -19.00
N ASP A 115 35.66 14.30 -18.69
CA ASP A 115 35.66 12.85 -18.91
C ASP A 115 34.60 12.13 -18.04
N LYS A 116 34.15 12.75 -16.94
CA LYS A 116 33.08 12.19 -16.09
C LYS A 116 31.73 12.10 -16.81
N PHE A 117 31.48 12.92 -17.84
CA PHE A 117 30.22 12.89 -18.59
C PHE A 117 30.03 11.64 -19.46
N THR A 118 31.13 10.97 -19.83
CA THR A 118 31.11 9.78 -20.70
C THR A 118 31.38 8.47 -19.95
N MET A 119 31.60 8.53 -18.63
CA MET A 119 31.80 7.33 -17.83
C MET A 119 30.54 6.46 -17.73
N GLU A 120 30.74 5.15 -17.51
CA GLU A 120 29.67 4.16 -17.35
C GLU A 120 28.60 4.57 -16.31
N ILE A 121 29.03 5.15 -15.19
CA ILE A 121 28.14 5.63 -14.13
C ILE A 121 27.22 6.76 -14.61
N MET A 122 27.70 7.62 -15.50
CA MET A 122 26.91 8.74 -16.03
C MET A 122 25.87 8.25 -17.03
N ILE A 123 26.27 7.36 -17.95
CA ILE A 123 25.37 6.75 -18.94
C ILE A 123 24.23 6.00 -18.23
N THR A 124 24.57 5.16 -17.25
CA THR A 124 23.55 4.46 -16.44
C THR A 124 22.67 5.42 -15.64
N GLY A 125 23.23 6.54 -15.15
CA GLY A 125 22.47 7.62 -14.52
C GLY A 125 21.42 8.24 -15.44
N TYR A 126 21.75 8.51 -16.71
CA TYR A 126 20.79 9.01 -17.70
C TYR A 126 19.67 8.01 -17.99
N CYS A 127 19.99 6.72 -18.06
CA CYS A 127 18.98 5.67 -18.22
C CYS A 127 18.04 5.60 -17.00
N ILE A 128 18.55 5.74 -15.78
CA ILE A 128 17.74 5.78 -14.55
C ILE A 128 16.82 7.02 -14.57
N LEU A 129 17.35 8.20 -14.88
CA LEU A 129 16.54 9.41 -14.99
C LEU A 129 15.43 9.26 -16.04
N GLY A 130 15.78 8.79 -17.25
CA GLY A 130 14.83 8.59 -18.34
C GLY A 130 13.70 7.63 -17.96
N THR A 131 14.04 6.48 -17.37
CA THR A 131 13.04 5.50 -16.91
C THR A 131 12.15 6.08 -15.80
N LEU A 132 12.71 6.80 -14.82
CA LEU A 132 11.94 7.45 -13.75
C LEU A 132 11.03 8.55 -14.25
N LEU A 133 11.46 9.37 -15.22
CA LEU A 133 10.62 10.40 -15.82
C LEU A 133 9.45 9.79 -16.59
N ILE A 134 9.68 8.72 -17.36
CA ILE A 134 8.62 8.00 -18.07
C ILE A 134 7.59 7.42 -17.08
N ILE A 135 8.05 6.77 -16.02
CA ILE A 135 7.19 6.22 -14.96
C ILE A 135 6.43 7.34 -14.25
N GLY A 136 7.11 8.44 -13.90
CA GLY A 136 6.52 9.59 -13.22
C GLY A 136 5.45 10.28 -14.04
N LEU A 137 5.73 10.55 -15.32
CA LEU A 137 4.82 11.22 -16.25
C LEU A 137 3.55 10.39 -16.48
N THR A 138 3.71 9.10 -16.76
CA THR A 138 2.57 8.20 -16.96
C THR A 138 1.76 8.00 -15.67
N SER A 139 2.41 8.00 -14.50
CA SER A 139 1.73 7.95 -13.20
C SER A 139 0.93 9.23 -12.88
N HIS A 140 1.43 10.38 -13.32
CA HIS A 140 0.71 11.65 -13.19
C HIS A 140 -0.55 11.66 -14.07
N PHE A 141 -0.41 11.25 -15.33
CA PHE A 141 -1.51 11.20 -16.29
C PHE A 141 -2.32 9.89 -16.27
N ARG A 142 -2.22 9.09 -15.20
CA ARG A 142 -2.88 7.76 -15.09
C ARG A 142 -4.39 7.78 -15.30
N HIS A 143 -5.06 8.91 -15.07
CA HIS A 143 -6.51 9.07 -15.27
C HIS A 143 -6.91 9.40 -16.71
N ARG A 144 -5.93 9.70 -17.56
CA ARG A 144 -6.11 10.08 -18.98
C ARG A 144 -5.66 8.98 -19.94
N ILE A 145 -4.97 7.96 -19.43
CA ILE A 145 -4.44 6.84 -20.22
C ILE A 145 -5.16 5.55 -19.83
N PRO A 146 -5.28 4.58 -20.76
CA PRO A 146 -5.82 3.27 -20.43
C PRO A 146 -5.01 2.60 -19.32
N TYR A 147 -5.71 1.88 -18.43
CA TYR A 147 -5.10 1.21 -17.27
C TYR A 147 -3.99 0.24 -17.69
N GLU A 148 -4.16 -0.44 -18.82
CA GLU A 148 -3.24 -1.42 -19.39
C GLU A 148 -1.90 -0.77 -19.74
N VAL A 149 -1.96 0.41 -20.36
CA VAL A 149 -0.78 1.19 -20.76
C VAL A 149 -0.07 1.72 -19.53
N PHE A 150 -0.82 2.30 -18.58
CA PHE A 150 -0.27 2.73 -17.30
C PHE A 150 0.44 1.57 -16.59
N TYR A 151 -0.24 0.43 -16.46
CA TYR A 151 0.28 -0.74 -15.76
C TYR A 151 1.56 -1.24 -16.41
N ALA A 152 1.60 -1.39 -17.74
CA ALA A 152 2.78 -1.86 -18.46
C ALA A 152 3.98 -0.92 -18.28
N ILE A 153 3.79 0.39 -18.47
CA ILE A 153 4.88 1.37 -18.35
C ILE A 153 5.36 1.49 -16.91
N HIS A 154 4.47 1.42 -15.92
CA HIS A 154 4.85 1.48 -14.52
C HIS A 154 5.74 0.30 -14.11
N HIS A 155 5.61 -0.87 -14.76
CA HIS A 155 6.48 -2.04 -14.52
C HIS A 155 7.89 -1.89 -15.10
N VAL A 156 8.18 -0.85 -15.91
CA VAL A 156 9.55 -0.47 -16.29
C VAL A 156 10.41 -0.17 -15.05
N VAL A 157 9.79 0.04 -13.88
CA VAL A 157 10.50 0.14 -12.60
C VAL A 157 11.44 -1.06 -12.35
N PHE A 158 11.10 -2.28 -12.77
CA PHE A 158 11.98 -3.44 -12.60
C PHE A 158 13.25 -3.33 -13.46
N LEU A 159 13.13 -2.77 -14.68
CA LEU A 159 14.28 -2.43 -15.49
C LEU A 159 15.14 -1.35 -14.81
N MET A 160 14.51 -0.34 -14.21
CA MET A 160 15.22 0.68 -13.42
C MET A 160 16.00 0.07 -12.24
N TYR A 161 15.45 -0.93 -11.53
CA TYR A 161 16.20 -1.66 -10.48
C TYR A 161 17.43 -2.37 -11.06
N ILE A 162 17.31 -3.05 -12.20
CA ILE A 162 18.43 -3.72 -12.88
C ILE A 162 19.51 -2.70 -13.26
N ILE A 163 19.12 -1.57 -13.87
CA ILE A 163 20.07 -0.51 -14.24
C ILE A 163 20.72 0.10 -12.99
N THR A 164 19.99 0.22 -11.88
CA THR A 164 20.54 0.73 -10.61
C THR A 164 21.60 -0.21 -10.02
N ILE A 165 21.44 -1.53 -10.17
CA ILE A 165 22.49 -2.49 -9.80
C ILE A 165 23.72 -2.25 -10.69
N ALA A 166 23.54 -2.17 -12.00
CA ALA A 166 24.61 -1.92 -12.97
C ALA A 166 25.33 -0.58 -12.74
N HIS A 167 24.59 0.46 -12.35
CA HIS A 167 25.12 1.79 -12.00
C HIS A 167 26.17 1.75 -10.88
N THR A 168 26.19 0.68 -10.07
CA THR A 168 27.13 0.51 -8.95
C THR A 168 28.21 -0.53 -9.15
N LEU A 169 28.16 -1.25 -10.26
CA LEU A 169 29.17 -2.21 -10.70
C LEU A 169 30.04 -1.60 -11.79
N ASP A 170 30.35 -0.30 -11.66
CA ASP A 170 31.14 0.47 -12.61
C ASP A 170 32.62 0.05 -12.61
N MET A 171 33.37 0.59 -13.58
CA MET A 171 34.81 0.31 -13.71
C MET A 171 35.61 0.54 -12.42
N GLU A 172 35.26 1.57 -11.64
CA GLU A 172 35.96 1.84 -10.39
C GLU A 172 35.76 0.71 -9.37
N GLN A 173 34.52 0.24 -9.19
CA GLN A 173 34.24 -0.91 -8.33
C GLN A 173 34.93 -2.18 -8.83
N ARG A 174 34.92 -2.45 -10.14
CA ARG A 174 35.56 -3.64 -10.74
C ARG A 174 37.09 -3.61 -10.64
N SER A 175 37.68 -2.43 -10.67
CA SER A 175 39.14 -2.25 -10.59
C SER A 175 39.73 -2.51 -9.20
N GLY A 176 38.89 -2.68 -8.16
CA GLY A 176 39.33 -2.86 -6.78
C GLY A 176 39.94 -1.62 -6.13
N ARG A 177 40.01 -0.48 -6.84
CA ARG A 177 40.64 0.77 -6.37
C ARG A 177 39.82 1.52 -5.33
N SER A 178 38.51 1.26 -5.27
CA SER A 178 37.57 1.94 -4.37
C SER A 178 36.52 0.95 -3.89
N GLN A 179 36.27 0.91 -2.58
CA GLN A 179 35.12 0.20 -2.02
C GLN A 179 33.86 1.07 -2.16
N ARG A 180 33.08 0.88 -3.23
CA ARG A 180 31.80 1.57 -3.42
C ARG A 180 30.72 0.94 -2.53
N SER A 181 29.83 1.80 -2.01
CA SER A 181 28.61 1.36 -1.31
C SER A 181 27.79 0.44 -2.22
N GLN A 182 27.53 -0.78 -1.77
CA GLN A 182 26.80 -1.78 -2.54
C GLN A 182 25.30 -1.48 -2.51
N THR A 183 24.88 -0.56 -3.37
CA THR A 183 23.52 -0.01 -3.52
C THR A 183 22.43 -1.09 -3.56
N PHE A 184 22.67 -2.22 -4.23
CA PHE A 184 21.66 -3.29 -4.32
C PHE A 184 21.29 -3.92 -2.98
N LYS A 185 22.19 -3.89 -1.99
CA LYS A 185 21.94 -4.44 -0.64
C LYS A 185 20.80 -3.72 0.07
N TRP A 186 20.58 -2.43 -0.22
CA TRP A 186 19.53 -1.62 0.39
C TRP A 186 18.12 -2.14 0.08
N PHE A 187 17.90 -2.62 -1.14
CA PHE A 187 16.57 -2.97 -1.64
C PHE A 187 16.40 -4.45 -2.01
N SER A 188 17.46 -5.27 -2.03
CA SER A 188 17.36 -6.67 -2.45
C SER A 188 16.38 -7.48 -1.60
N SER A 189 16.41 -7.29 -0.29
CA SER A 189 15.56 -8.02 0.63
C SER A 189 14.08 -7.64 0.48
N THR A 190 13.78 -6.36 0.29
CA THR A 190 12.42 -5.86 0.13
C THR A 190 11.86 -6.17 -1.26
N LEU A 191 12.71 -6.15 -2.28
CA LEU A 191 12.37 -6.57 -3.63
C LEU A 191 12.08 -8.07 -3.69
N LEU A 192 12.92 -8.90 -3.05
CA LEU A 192 12.67 -10.34 -2.90
C LEU A 192 11.34 -10.60 -2.17
N TYR A 193 11.11 -9.90 -1.06
CA TYR A 193 9.85 -10.02 -0.31
C TYR A 193 8.64 -9.67 -1.17
N TYR A 194 8.72 -8.61 -1.98
CA TYR A 194 7.69 -8.27 -2.95
C TYR A 194 7.41 -9.41 -3.93
N PHE A 195 8.44 -10.03 -4.51
CA PHE A 195 8.24 -11.18 -5.41
C PHE A 195 7.60 -12.37 -4.69
N CYS A 196 8.00 -12.67 -3.46
CA CYS A 196 7.35 -13.70 -2.64
C CYS A 196 5.87 -13.37 -2.39
N ASP A 197 5.54 -12.12 -2.05
CA ASP A 197 4.15 -11.66 -1.88
C ASP A 197 3.33 -11.84 -3.16
N ARG A 198 3.92 -11.51 -4.33
CA ARG A 198 3.28 -11.69 -5.64
C ARG A 198 3.06 -13.16 -5.98
N ILE A 199 4.01 -14.04 -5.68
CA ILE A 199 3.86 -15.48 -5.87
C ILE A 199 2.75 -16.02 -4.97
N ALA A 200 2.76 -15.66 -3.68
CA ALA A 200 1.72 -16.05 -2.73
C ALA A 200 0.33 -15.57 -3.18
N MET A 201 0.24 -14.34 -3.70
CA MET A 201 -0.97 -13.76 -4.26
C MET A 201 -1.54 -14.60 -5.42
N HIS A 202 -0.68 -15.08 -6.34
CA HIS A 202 -1.10 -15.90 -7.48
C HIS A 202 -1.45 -17.34 -7.10
N MET A 203 -0.80 -17.89 -6.08
CA MET A 203 -0.99 -19.29 -5.68
C MET A 203 -2.19 -19.48 -4.74
N ASN A 204 -2.41 -18.56 -3.79
CA ASN A 204 -3.35 -18.80 -2.69
C ASN A 204 -4.71 -18.14 -2.87
N HIS A 205 -4.79 -17.07 -3.65
CA HIS A 205 -5.98 -16.21 -3.73
C HIS A 205 -6.64 -16.22 -5.10
N ARG A 206 -6.39 -17.24 -5.94
CA ARG A 206 -7.01 -17.36 -7.26
C ARG A 206 -8.26 -18.25 -7.18
N TYR A 207 -9.35 -17.74 -7.73
CA TYR A 207 -10.64 -18.43 -7.74
C TYR A 207 -11.28 -18.31 -9.12
N ASP A 208 -11.84 -19.42 -9.59
CA ASP A 208 -12.64 -19.43 -10.81
C ASP A 208 -14.12 -19.38 -10.41
N THR A 209 -14.88 -18.49 -11.04
CA THR A 209 -16.31 -18.33 -10.78
C THR A 209 -17.08 -18.02 -12.06
N LYS A 210 -18.40 -18.00 -11.97
CA LYS A 210 -19.30 -17.72 -13.09
C LYS A 210 -20.05 -16.41 -12.89
N LEU A 211 -20.34 -15.76 -14.01
CA LEU A 211 -21.29 -14.66 -14.07
C LEU A 211 -22.68 -15.17 -13.67
N VAL A 212 -23.32 -14.48 -12.73
CA VAL A 212 -24.69 -14.78 -12.26
C VAL A 212 -25.69 -13.83 -12.89
N GLY A 213 -25.27 -12.59 -13.14
CA GLY A 213 -26.09 -11.61 -13.83
C GLY A 213 -25.32 -10.32 -14.03
N SER A 214 -25.84 -9.48 -14.91
CA SER A 214 -25.32 -8.15 -15.16
C SER A 214 -26.48 -7.17 -15.26
N SER A 215 -26.27 -5.92 -14.84
CA SER A 215 -27.23 -4.85 -15.08
C SER A 215 -26.52 -3.55 -15.41
N VAL A 216 -27.17 -2.69 -16.19
CA VAL A 216 -26.66 -1.38 -16.59
C VAL A 216 -27.33 -0.24 -15.83
N VAL A 217 -26.53 0.79 -15.51
CA VAL A 217 -27.01 2.11 -15.09
C VAL A 217 -26.46 3.17 -16.04
N TRP A 218 -27.34 4.04 -16.51
CA TRP A 218 -27.00 5.16 -17.40
C TRP A 218 -26.86 6.45 -16.61
N GLY A 219 -25.77 7.19 -16.84
CA GLY A 219 -25.56 8.52 -16.31
C GLY A 219 -26.19 9.58 -17.22
N SER A 220 -26.57 10.72 -16.63
CA SER A 220 -27.19 11.85 -17.35
C SER A 220 -26.27 12.48 -18.41
N ASN A 221 -24.96 12.30 -18.29
CA ASN A 221 -23.93 12.75 -19.22
C ASN A 221 -23.56 11.69 -20.28
N GLY A 222 -24.34 10.62 -20.41
CA GLY A 222 -24.04 9.50 -21.32
C GLY A 222 -22.99 8.51 -20.80
N SER A 223 -22.51 8.67 -19.56
CA SER A 223 -21.67 7.65 -18.91
C SER A 223 -22.47 6.36 -18.68
N LYS A 224 -21.77 5.23 -18.69
CA LYS A 224 -22.36 3.90 -18.52
C LYS A 224 -21.68 3.20 -17.35
N LEU A 225 -22.46 2.55 -16.52
CA LEU A 225 -21.98 1.76 -15.40
C LEU A 225 -22.54 0.33 -15.51
N VAL A 226 -21.64 -0.65 -15.49
CA VAL A 226 -22.00 -2.07 -15.44
C VAL A 226 -21.94 -2.54 -13.99
N ILE A 227 -23.03 -3.09 -13.50
CA ILE A 227 -23.08 -3.83 -12.24
C ILE A 227 -22.93 -5.30 -12.59
N LEU A 228 -21.71 -5.82 -12.37
CA LEU A 228 -21.37 -7.21 -12.63
C LEU A 228 -21.60 -8.03 -11.37
N LYS A 229 -22.45 -9.07 -11.44
CA LYS A 229 -22.70 -10.00 -10.33
C LYS A 229 -22.09 -11.36 -10.64
N VAL A 230 -21.12 -11.79 -9.86
CA VAL A 230 -20.49 -13.10 -9.99
C VAL A 230 -20.78 -13.96 -8.77
N ARG A 231 -20.82 -15.29 -8.94
CA ARG A 231 -21.00 -16.20 -7.81
C ARG A 231 -19.82 -16.04 -6.86
N ARG A 232 -20.09 -16.00 -5.55
CA ARG A 232 -19.02 -15.94 -4.57
C ARG A 232 -18.39 -17.34 -4.40
N PRO A 233 -17.06 -17.49 -4.59
CA PRO A 233 -16.38 -18.73 -4.22
C PRO A 233 -16.51 -18.99 -2.72
N SER A 234 -16.68 -20.24 -2.31
CA SER A 234 -16.94 -20.62 -0.90
C SER A 234 -15.87 -20.11 0.07
N LEU A 235 -14.61 -20.13 -0.35
CA LEU A 235 -13.45 -19.69 0.46
C LEU A 235 -13.11 -18.20 0.28
N PHE A 236 -13.86 -17.46 -0.54
CA PHE A 236 -13.62 -16.04 -0.75
C PHE A 236 -14.19 -15.23 0.42
N GLN A 237 -13.37 -15.01 1.45
CA GLN A 237 -13.74 -14.21 2.62
C GLN A 237 -13.13 -12.82 2.52
N PHE A 238 -13.97 -11.79 2.49
CA PHE A 238 -13.56 -10.39 2.40
C PHE A 238 -14.25 -9.54 3.46
N LYS A 239 -13.73 -8.33 3.67
CA LYS A 239 -14.33 -7.29 4.53
C LYS A 239 -14.78 -6.11 3.67
N SER A 240 -15.82 -5.41 4.13
CA SER A 240 -16.29 -4.21 3.44
C SER A 240 -15.18 -3.18 3.27
N GLY A 241 -15.06 -2.68 2.04
CA GLY A 241 -13.98 -1.79 1.61
C GLY A 241 -12.85 -2.44 0.84
N GLN A 242 -12.77 -3.77 0.85
CA GLN A 242 -11.76 -4.50 0.08
C GLN A 242 -12.11 -4.56 -1.42
N TYR A 243 -11.09 -4.87 -2.21
CA TYR A 243 -11.18 -4.99 -3.66
C TYR A 243 -10.61 -6.34 -4.13
N ALA A 244 -10.93 -6.73 -5.35
CA ALA A 244 -10.40 -7.92 -6.00
C ALA A 244 -9.93 -7.59 -7.42
N TYR A 245 -9.01 -8.39 -7.94
CA TYR A 245 -8.66 -8.38 -9.35
C TYR A 245 -9.58 -9.31 -10.11
N LEU A 246 -10.12 -8.84 -11.22
CA LEU A 246 -10.97 -9.59 -12.13
C LEU A 246 -10.19 -9.88 -13.41
N ARG A 247 -10.38 -11.08 -13.94
CA ARG A 247 -9.99 -11.45 -15.30
C ARG A 247 -11.17 -12.14 -15.98
N VAL A 248 -11.46 -11.73 -17.21
CA VAL A 248 -12.48 -12.35 -18.05
C VAL A 248 -11.78 -12.85 -19.30
N GLY A 249 -11.52 -14.16 -19.36
CA GLY A 249 -10.70 -14.77 -20.42
C GLY A 249 -11.25 -14.55 -21.83
N ALA A 250 -12.56 -14.35 -21.96
CA ALA A 250 -13.22 -14.04 -23.23
C ALA A 250 -12.89 -12.63 -23.78
N ILE A 251 -12.38 -11.71 -22.94
CA ILE A 251 -11.92 -10.38 -23.37
C ILE A 251 -10.42 -10.43 -23.63
N ASN A 252 -9.65 -10.63 -22.55
CA ASN A 252 -8.20 -10.71 -22.60
C ASN A 252 -7.65 -11.36 -21.31
N ASN A 253 -6.33 -11.57 -21.27
CA ASN A 253 -5.65 -12.21 -20.14
C ASN A 253 -5.16 -11.21 -19.06
N GLN A 254 -5.73 -10.02 -18.98
CA GLN A 254 -5.28 -8.97 -18.07
C GLN A 254 -6.13 -8.92 -16.78
N TRP A 255 -5.49 -8.53 -15.68
CA TRP A 255 -6.10 -8.45 -14.35
C TRP A 255 -6.43 -7.00 -14.00
N HIS A 256 -7.70 -6.73 -13.71
CA HIS A 256 -8.21 -5.39 -13.44
C HIS A 256 -8.75 -5.28 -12.00
N PRO A 257 -8.28 -4.32 -11.19
CA PRO A 257 -8.73 -4.19 -9.80
C PRO A 257 -10.08 -3.45 -9.71
N PHE A 258 -11.04 -4.04 -9.02
CA PHE A 258 -12.33 -3.44 -8.72
C PHE A 258 -12.72 -3.62 -7.26
N SER A 259 -13.26 -2.55 -6.65
CA SER A 259 -13.79 -2.60 -5.29
C SER A 259 -15.01 -3.53 -5.23
N ILE A 260 -15.11 -4.34 -4.19
CA ILE A 260 -16.24 -5.22 -3.97
C ILE A 260 -17.37 -4.37 -3.39
N ALA A 261 -18.53 -4.37 -4.05
CA ALA A 261 -19.70 -3.56 -3.71
C ALA A 261 -20.77 -4.32 -2.92
N SER A 262 -20.68 -5.65 -2.87
CA SER A 262 -21.60 -6.50 -2.12
C SER A 262 -21.22 -6.57 -0.64
N CYS A 263 -22.16 -7.04 0.17
CA CYS A 263 -21.96 -7.30 1.59
C CYS A 263 -21.13 -8.59 1.80
N PRO A 264 -20.23 -8.65 2.82
CA PRO A 264 -19.42 -9.81 3.15
C PRO A 264 -20.16 -11.12 3.45
N GLU A 265 -21.48 -11.09 3.64
CA GLU A 265 -22.34 -12.25 3.89
C GLU A 265 -23.12 -12.68 2.63
N SER A 266 -23.05 -11.90 1.55
CA SER A 266 -23.74 -12.19 0.28
C SER A 266 -23.22 -13.47 -0.39
N SER A 267 -24.12 -14.20 -1.06
CA SER A 267 -23.83 -15.35 -1.94
C SER A 267 -23.18 -14.96 -3.28
N HIS A 268 -23.19 -13.66 -3.60
CA HIS A 268 -22.65 -13.11 -4.84
C HIS A 268 -21.72 -11.93 -4.55
N LEU A 269 -20.70 -11.77 -5.39
CA LEU A 269 -19.84 -10.59 -5.42
C LEU A 269 -20.38 -9.62 -6.47
N GLU A 270 -20.55 -8.36 -6.08
CA GLU A 270 -21.02 -7.31 -6.99
C GLU A 270 -19.88 -6.32 -7.25
N PHE A 271 -19.65 -5.98 -8.52
CA PHE A 271 -18.65 -5.01 -8.94
C PHE A 271 -19.31 -3.92 -9.78
N TYR A 272 -19.02 -2.66 -9.45
CA TYR A 272 -19.57 -1.49 -10.12
C TYR A 272 -18.47 -0.93 -11.02
N ILE A 273 -18.61 -1.15 -12.32
CA ILE A 273 -17.56 -0.94 -13.31
C ILE A 273 -18.00 0.19 -14.25
N GLU A 274 -17.33 1.32 -14.17
CA GLU A 274 -17.54 2.44 -15.09
C GLU A 274 -16.93 2.10 -16.46
N VAL A 275 -17.71 2.33 -17.51
CA VAL A 275 -17.30 2.06 -18.89
C VAL A 275 -16.55 3.27 -19.42
N TYR A 276 -15.29 3.05 -19.78
CA TYR A 276 -14.46 4.05 -20.42
C TYR A 276 -14.38 3.73 -21.91
N GLU A 277 -14.70 4.69 -22.76
CA GLU A 277 -14.74 4.50 -24.22
C GLU A 277 -13.33 4.26 -24.83
N GLY A 278 -13.30 3.81 -26.10
CA GLY A 278 -12.06 3.50 -26.83
C GLY A 278 -11.62 2.05 -26.66
N LYS A 279 -10.31 1.79 -26.62
CA LYS A 279 -9.75 0.42 -26.55
C LYS A 279 -9.62 -0.12 -25.11
N ALA A 280 -10.29 0.49 -24.14
CA ALA A 280 -10.21 0.07 -22.73
C ALA A 280 -10.88 -1.29 -22.50
N TRP A 281 -10.39 -2.06 -21.53
CA TRP A 281 -11.01 -3.33 -21.14
C TRP A 281 -12.48 -3.20 -20.72
N THR A 282 -12.86 -2.10 -20.05
CA THR A 282 -14.24 -1.90 -19.59
C THR A 282 -15.23 -1.69 -20.74
N LYS A 283 -14.79 -1.12 -21.87
CA LYS A 283 -15.58 -1.04 -23.10
C LYS A 283 -15.78 -2.41 -23.74
N GLN A 284 -14.75 -3.24 -23.79
CA GLN A 284 -14.86 -4.59 -24.31
C GLN A 284 -15.80 -5.46 -23.43
N LEU A 285 -15.76 -5.27 -22.10
CA LEU A 285 -16.73 -5.89 -21.20
C LEU A 285 -18.16 -5.44 -21.51
N TRP A 286 -18.36 -4.15 -21.76
CA TRP A 286 -19.65 -3.63 -22.19
C TRP A 286 -20.12 -4.25 -23.50
N ASP A 287 -19.28 -4.24 -24.54
CA ASP A 287 -19.64 -4.72 -25.88
C ASP A 287 -19.94 -6.23 -25.90
N MET A 288 -19.35 -6.97 -24.97
CA MET A 288 -19.64 -8.39 -24.75
C MET A 288 -21.02 -8.63 -24.12
N LEU A 289 -21.42 -7.78 -23.15
CA LEU A 289 -22.64 -7.97 -22.36
C LEU A 289 -23.86 -7.27 -22.96
N TYR A 290 -23.67 -6.15 -23.66
CA TYR A 290 -24.74 -5.25 -24.05
C TYR A 290 -24.61 -4.73 -25.48
N ASP A 291 -25.76 -4.53 -26.12
CA ASP A 291 -25.87 -3.76 -27.37
C ASP A 291 -25.76 -2.25 -27.12
N GLU A 292 -25.71 -1.45 -28.20
CA GLU A 292 -25.64 0.01 -28.10
C GLU A 292 -26.82 0.64 -27.36
N SER A 293 -27.99 -0.01 -27.43
CA SER A 293 -29.21 0.35 -26.70
C SER A 293 -29.20 -0.05 -25.23
N GLY A 294 -28.19 -0.79 -24.77
CA GLY A 294 -28.14 -1.38 -23.43
C GLY A 294 -29.04 -2.61 -23.26
N SER A 295 -29.57 -3.17 -24.36
CA SER A 295 -30.22 -4.48 -24.29
C SER A 295 -29.18 -5.55 -23.99
N ASP A 296 -29.53 -6.43 -23.06
CA ASP A 296 -28.70 -7.54 -22.65
C ASP A 296 -28.51 -8.49 -23.84
N LYS A 297 -27.27 -8.61 -24.35
CA LYS A 297 -26.91 -9.58 -25.40
C LYS A 297 -26.79 -10.99 -24.82
N THR A 298 -26.78 -11.10 -23.50
CA THR A 298 -26.34 -12.31 -22.82
C THR A 298 -27.46 -13.36 -22.83
N GLU A 299 -27.39 -14.34 -23.74
CA GLU A 299 -27.95 -15.69 -23.49
C GLU A 299 -27.08 -16.49 -22.49
N ALA A 300 -25.93 -15.92 -22.09
CA ALA A 300 -24.77 -16.62 -21.53
C ALA A 300 -24.63 -16.52 -20.00
N PHE A 301 -25.24 -17.48 -19.29
CA PHE A 301 -24.88 -17.82 -17.90
C PHE A 301 -23.54 -18.57 -17.77
N ASP A 302 -22.77 -18.73 -18.86
CA ASP A 302 -21.54 -19.53 -18.88
C ASP A 302 -20.24 -18.70 -19.01
N ILE A 303 -20.30 -17.38 -18.81
CA ILE A 303 -19.09 -16.55 -18.78
C ILE A 303 -18.31 -16.86 -17.51
N ASN A 304 -17.12 -17.43 -17.68
CA ASN A 304 -16.15 -17.66 -16.60
C ASN A 304 -15.43 -16.34 -16.27
N VAL A 305 -15.46 -15.99 -14.99
CA VAL A 305 -14.76 -14.85 -14.40
C VAL A 305 -13.79 -15.36 -13.36
N GLU A 306 -12.55 -14.92 -13.44
CA GLU A 306 -11.51 -15.32 -12.50
C GLU A 306 -11.21 -14.17 -11.56
N LEU A 307 -11.00 -14.51 -10.30
CA LEU A 307 -10.82 -13.57 -9.21
C LEU A 307 -9.48 -13.81 -8.54
N ILE A 308 -8.73 -12.73 -8.27
CA ILE A 308 -7.59 -12.74 -7.37
C ILE A 308 -7.85 -11.75 -6.23
N GLY A 309 -7.91 -12.23 -4.98
CA GLY A 309 -8.26 -11.39 -3.83
C GLY A 309 -8.74 -12.14 -2.60
N PRO A 310 -9.19 -11.42 -1.57
CA PRO A 310 -9.36 -9.96 -1.50
C PRO A 310 -8.11 -9.19 -1.05
N TYR A 311 -8.03 -7.92 -1.45
CA TYR A 311 -6.96 -6.99 -1.07
C TYR A 311 -7.50 -5.67 -0.55
N GLY A 312 -6.59 -4.89 0.03
CA GLY A 312 -6.91 -3.62 0.68
C GLY A 312 -7.33 -3.85 2.12
N THR A 313 -7.60 -2.74 2.80
CA THR A 313 -7.99 -2.72 4.21
C THR A 313 -9.49 -2.48 4.32
N SER A 314 -10.12 -2.93 5.40
CA SER A 314 -11.50 -2.54 5.66
C SER A 314 -11.63 -1.03 5.85
N LEU A 315 -12.73 -0.44 5.36
CA LEU A 315 -12.97 1.01 5.42
C LEU A 315 -13.09 1.53 6.85
N CYS A 316 -13.78 0.78 7.71
CA CYS A 316 -14.08 1.22 9.07
C CYS A 316 -14.31 0.02 9.98
N HIS A 317 -13.86 0.13 11.23
CA HIS A 317 -14.30 -0.76 12.30
C HIS A 317 -15.65 -0.24 12.82
N SER A 318 -16.74 -0.63 12.15
CA SER A 318 -18.10 -0.15 12.46
C SER A 318 -18.49 -0.31 13.93
N GLN A 319 -17.94 -1.33 14.61
CA GLN A 319 -18.20 -1.64 16.02
C GLN A 319 -17.58 -0.65 17.02
N THR A 320 -16.61 0.17 16.60
CA THR A 320 -15.94 1.11 17.52
C THR A 320 -16.60 2.48 17.62
N TYR A 321 -17.51 2.80 16.68
CA TYR A 321 -18.15 4.11 16.59
C TYR A 321 -19.66 3.99 16.73
N SER A 322 -20.29 4.98 17.37
CA SER A 322 -21.76 5.05 17.50
C SER A 322 -22.45 5.52 16.22
N HIS A 323 -21.76 6.35 15.43
CA HIS A 323 -22.25 6.91 14.18
C HIS A 323 -21.17 6.81 13.11
N ILE A 324 -21.57 6.59 11.86
CA ILE A 324 -20.67 6.49 10.71
C ILE A 324 -21.08 7.56 9.69
N LEU A 325 -20.18 8.50 9.40
CA LEU A 325 -20.30 9.43 8.28
C LEU A 325 -19.47 8.90 7.12
N ALA A 326 -20.13 8.50 6.04
CA ALA A 326 -19.46 8.02 4.83
C ALA A 326 -19.58 9.09 3.73
N ILE A 327 -18.43 9.54 3.20
CA ILE A 327 -18.35 10.52 2.12
C ILE A 327 -17.62 9.85 0.95
N GLY A 328 -18.31 9.68 -0.17
CA GLY A 328 -17.75 9.10 -1.39
C GLY A 328 -17.97 10.03 -2.58
N ALA A 329 -17.01 10.03 -3.50
CA ALA A 329 -17.11 10.72 -4.79
C ALA A 329 -16.66 9.78 -5.90
N GLY A 330 -17.38 9.78 -7.03
CA GLY A 330 -17.12 8.88 -8.16
C GLY A 330 -17.08 7.41 -7.75
N THR A 331 -16.06 6.68 -8.24
CA THR A 331 -15.83 5.27 -7.90
C THR A 331 -15.51 5.03 -6.42
N GLY A 332 -15.18 6.07 -5.64
CA GLY A 332 -14.99 5.99 -4.19
C GLY A 332 -16.27 5.66 -3.41
N VAL A 333 -17.45 5.73 -4.04
CA VAL A 333 -18.73 5.33 -3.44
C VAL A 333 -18.87 3.80 -3.33
N VAL A 334 -18.23 3.03 -4.21
CA VAL A 334 -18.35 1.56 -4.28
C VAL A 334 -17.98 0.86 -2.97
N PRO A 335 -16.82 1.12 -2.34
CA PRO A 335 -16.48 0.48 -1.07
C PRO A 335 -17.43 0.90 0.08
N ILE A 336 -17.97 2.13 0.03
CA ILE A 336 -18.98 2.61 1.01
C ILE A 336 -20.29 1.83 0.85
N LEU A 337 -20.67 1.50 -0.39
CA LEU A 337 -21.87 0.72 -0.67
C LEU A 337 -21.79 -0.69 -0.07
N SER A 338 -20.61 -1.32 -0.10
CA SER A 338 -20.37 -2.60 0.55
C SER A 338 -20.60 -2.52 2.06
N MET A 339 -20.03 -1.50 2.71
CA MET A 339 -20.24 -1.24 4.14
C MET A 339 -21.70 -0.93 4.48
N TYR A 340 -22.39 -0.17 3.63
CA TYR A 340 -23.81 0.12 3.82
C TYR A 340 -24.68 -1.14 3.73
N LYS A 341 -24.44 -1.99 2.72
CA LYS A 341 -25.15 -3.27 2.58
C LYS A 341 -24.87 -4.21 3.74
N GLU A 342 -23.63 -4.26 4.24
CA GLU A 342 -23.28 -5.01 5.45
C GLU A 342 -24.07 -4.51 6.67
N HIS A 343 -24.13 -3.19 6.85
CA HIS A 343 -24.88 -2.58 7.94
C HIS A 343 -26.38 -2.91 7.86
N MET A 344 -26.98 -2.76 6.66
CA MET A 344 -28.38 -3.13 6.41
C MET A 344 -28.64 -4.62 6.69
N HIS A 345 -27.78 -5.50 6.17
CA HIS A 345 -27.90 -6.94 6.38
C HIS A 345 -27.85 -7.30 7.88
N ASN A 346 -26.98 -6.67 8.64
CA ASN A 346 -26.89 -6.86 10.08
C ASN A 346 -28.14 -6.35 10.81
N LEU A 347 -28.70 -5.19 10.40
CA LEU A 347 -29.94 -4.67 10.97
C LEU A 347 -31.13 -5.61 10.72
N PHE A 348 -31.27 -6.17 9.52
CA PHE A 348 -32.34 -7.12 9.20
C PHE A 348 -32.25 -8.44 9.99
N ARG A 349 -31.08 -8.77 10.54
CA ARG A 349 -30.88 -9.95 11.40
C ARG A 349 -31.22 -9.72 12.87
N LEU A 350 -31.41 -8.47 13.30
CA LEU A 350 -31.70 -8.15 14.69
C LEU A 350 -33.19 -8.28 14.98
N ASP A 351 -33.53 -8.79 16.17
CA ASP A 351 -34.88 -8.64 16.72
C ASP A 351 -35.12 -7.14 17.00
N PRO A 352 -36.12 -6.50 16.36
CA PRO A 352 -36.39 -5.08 16.54
C PRO A 352 -36.55 -4.69 18.01
N LYS A 353 -37.22 -5.53 18.82
CA LYS A 353 -37.46 -5.21 20.24
C LYS A 353 -36.16 -5.14 21.02
N LYS A 354 -35.29 -6.14 20.83
CA LYS A 354 -33.98 -6.20 21.47
C LYS A 354 -33.09 -5.05 21.01
N PHE A 355 -33.09 -4.74 19.71
CA PHE A 355 -32.32 -3.63 19.15
C PHE A 355 -32.69 -2.27 19.76
N PHE A 356 -33.98 -1.93 19.85
CA PHE A 356 -34.39 -0.65 20.45
C PHE A 356 -34.06 -0.55 21.95
N VAL A 357 -34.10 -1.67 22.68
CA VAL A 357 -33.67 -1.73 24.08
C VAL A 357 -32.17 -1.47 24.19
N GLU A 358 -31.34 -2.19 23.43
CA GLU A 358 -29.88 -2.02 23.42
C GLU A 358 -29.46 -0.63 22.94
N LEU A 359 -30.14 -0.06 21.94
CA LEU A 359 -29.90 1.30 21.46
C LEU A 359 -30.16 2.33 22.56
N LYS A 360 -31.27 2.19 23.31
CA LYS A 360 -31.62 3.07 24.43
C LYS A 360 -30.61 2.94 25.58
N GLU A 361 -30.11 1.74 25.84
CA GLU A 361 -29.04 1.51 26.82
C GLU A 361 -27.70 2.13 26.39
N SER A 362 -27.32 1.97 25.12
CA SER A 362 -26.10 2.55 24.55
C SER A 362 -26.12 4.09 24.59
N ASP A 363 -27.24 4.69 24.19
CA ASP A 363 -27.47 6.14 24.24
C ASP A 363 -27.44 6.67 25.69
N ARG A 364 -27.98 5.90 26.65
CA ARG A 364 -27.85 6.22 28.09
C ARG A 364 -26.39 6.14 28.57
N LYS A 365 -25.59 5.19 28.05
CA LYS A 365 -24.16 5.05 28.36
C LYS A 365 -23.34 6.20 27.77
N LEU A 366 -23.60 6.59 26.53
CA LEU A 366 -22.97 7.75 25.87
C LEU A 366 -23.22 9.04 26.64
N ARG A 367 -24.49 9.34 26.97
CA ARG A 367 -24.83 10.50 27.80
C ARG A 367 -24.14 10.49 29.17
N ARG A 368 -23.91 9.31 29.76
CA ARG A 368 -23.14 9.21 31.02
C ARG A 368 -21.66 9.56 30.82
N ILE A 369 -21.06 9.14 29.71
CA ILE A 369 -19.68 9.47 29.35
C ILE A 369 -19.55 10.96 29.07
N GLU A 370 -20.43 11.54 28.25
CA GLU A 370 -20.46 12.98 27.97
C GLU A 370 -20.59 13.81 29.25
N ARG A 371 -21.53 13.45 30.14
CA ARG A 371 -21.68 14.10 31.44
C ARG A 371 -20.45 13.93 32.34
N ALA A 372 -19.76 12.79 32.27
CA ALA A 372 -18.52 12.56 33.01
C ALA A 372 -17.35 13.37 32.45
N GLU A 373 -17.31 13.57 31.13
CA GLU A 373 -16.32 14.40 30.45
C GLU A 373 -16.57 15.89 30.70
N GLU A 374 -17.82 16.35 30.64
CA GLU A 374 -18.25 17.69 31.06
C GLU A 374 -17.94 17.92 32.54
N ALA A 375 -18.16 16.93 33.41
CA ALA A 375 -17.80 17.02 34.82
C ALA A 375 -16.29 17.07 35.09
N ARG A 376 -15.47 16.53 34.17
CA ARG A 376 -14.01 16.70 34.19
C ARG A 376 -13.58 18.08 33.69
N LYS A 377 -14.35 18.69 32.77
CA LYS A 377 -14.12 20.06 32.26
C LYS A 377 -14.66 21.15 33.20
N GLY A 378 -15.62 20.83 34.07
CA GLY A 378 -16.21 21.75 35.03
C GLY A 378 -15.29 22.10 36.21
N SER A 379 -15.38 23.35 36.68
CA SER A 379 -14.70 23.91 37.86
C SER A 379 -14.81 23.00 39.10
N LEU A 380 -13.74 22.96 39.91
CA LEU A 380 -13.59 22.20 41.17
C LEU A 380 -14.81 22.36 42.12
N ILE A 381 -15.50 23.49 42.07
CA ILE A 381 -16.66 23.81 42.90
C ILE A 381 -17.87 22.90 42.57
N GLN A 382 -17.98 22.42 41.33
CA GLN A 382 -19.05 21.53 40.89
C GLN A 382 -18.80 20.05 41.24
N GLN A 383 -17.55 19.70 41.58
CA GLN A 383 -17.19 18.38 42.11
C GLN A 383 -17.50 18.28 43.62
N LEU A 384 -17.37 19.39 44.35
CA LEU A 384 -17.69 19.49 45.78
C LEU A 384 -19.21 19.33 46.05
N SER A 385 -20.08 19.86 45.19
CA SER A 385 -21.53 19.72 45.34
C SER A 385 -22.06 18.30 45.11
N ARG A 386 -21.34 17.47 44.33
CA ARG A 386 -21.74 16.08 44.05
C ARG A 386 -21.31 15.09 45.14
N LEU A 387 -20.33 15.45 45.95
CA LEU A 387 -19.91 14.66 47.12
C LEU A 387 -20.93 14.74 48.27
N ILE A 388 -21.74 15.80 48.31
CA ILE A 388 -22.74 16.03 49.36
C ILE A 388 -24.06 15.26 49.10
N CYS A 389 -24.37 14.89 47.85
CA CYS A 389 -25.64 14.23 47.48
C CYS A 389 -25.52 12.71 47.23
N ARG A 390 -24.63 12.00 47.93
CA ARG A 390 -24.51 10.55 47.78
C ARG A 390 -24.93 9.81 49.04
N ASN A 391 -26.24 9.76 49.26
CA ASN A 391 -26.86 8.84 50.19
C ASN A 391 -28.19 8.32 49.58
N ASP A 392 -28.14 7.19 48.88
CA ASP A 392 -28.99 6.03 49.24
C ASP A 392 -28.57 4.78 48.44
N SER A 393 -28.65 3.68 49.17
CA SER A 393 -28.48 2.23 48.97
C SER A 393 -29.23 1.64 47.75
N SER A 394 -29.20 0.35 47.39
CA SER A 394 -28.33 -0.85 47.45
C SER A 394 -29.13 -2.00 46.77
N ASN A 395 -28.53 -3.19 46.63
CA ASN A 395 -29.11 -4.50 46.21
C ASN A 395 -29.43 -4.72 44.71
N ARG A 396 -29.25 -5.91 44.10
CA ARG A 396 -28.66 -7.24 44.45
C ARG A 396 -28.48 -8.02 43.11
N ARG A 397 -27.60 -9.04 43.11
CA ARG A 397 -27.24 -9.99 42.00
C ARG A 397 -28.18 -11.25 41.99
N PRO A 398 -27.90 -12.44 41.36
CA PRO A 398 -27.07 -12.89 40.20
C PRO A 398 -27.73 -14.00 39.28
N MET A 399 -26.92 -14.62 38.38
CA MET A 399 -26.98 -15.98 37.75
C MET A 399 -27.87 -16.25 36.52
N ASN A 400 -27.62 -17.22 35.61
CA ASN A 400 -26.41 -17.86 35.01
C ASN A 400 -26.88 -18.78 33.84
N LYS A 401 -25.96 -19.04 32.88
CA LYS A 401 -25.82 -20.15 31.91
C LYS A 401 -26.97 -21.13 31.58
N ALA A 402 -27.33 -21.19 30.28
CA ALA A 402 -27.37 -22.35 29.36
C ALA A 402 -28.11 -21.85 28.09
N MET A 403 -27.57 -21.91 26.87
CA MET A 403 -27.49 -23.12 26.06
C MET A 403 -26.57 -22.80 24.87
N ILE A 404 -25.42 -23.46 24.85
CA ILE A 404 -24.56 -23.63 23.68
C ILE A 404 -24.78 -25.08 23.31
N GLU A 405 -25.28 -25.33 22.11
CA GLU A 405 -24.90 -26.43 21.21
C GLU A 405 -25.96 -26.58 20.13
N MET A 406 -25.52 -26.63 18.88
CA MET A 406 -25.99 -27.53 17.81
C MET A 406 -25.81 -26.88 16.43
N SER A 407 -24.72 -27.24 15.75
CA SER A 407 -24.72 -27.61 14.33
C SER A 407 -23.29 -28.00 13.94
N LEU A 408 -23.00 -29.31 14.00
CA LEU A 408 -21.66 -29.89 13.87
C LEU A 408 -21.62 -30.98 12.77
N GLU A 409 -22.45 -30.84 11.73
CA GLU A 409 -22.48 -31.85 10.64
C GLU A 409 -22.37 -31.31 9.21
N GLU A 410 -22.43 -29.98 9.00
CA GLU A 410 -22.03 -29.37 7.70
C GLU A 410 -20.53 -29.03 7.65
N THR A 411 -19.81 -29.20 8.75
CA THR A 411 -18.41 -28.77 8.92
C THR A 411 -17.39 -29.74 8.33
N ASN A 412 -17.75 -30.99 8.04
CA ASN A 412 -16.77 -32.03 7.68
C ASN A 412 -16.42 -32.12 6.18
N GLN A 413 -17.26 -31.64 5.27
CA GLN A 413 -16.90 -31.56 3.84
C GLN A 413 -16.16 -30.26 3.48
N SER A 414 -16.36 -29.18 4.26
CA SER A 414 -15.51 -27.98 4.20
C SER A 414 -14.15 -28.19 4.86
N ALA A 415 -14.04 -29.07 5.87
CA ALA A 415 -12.81 -29.31 6.61
C ALA A 415 -11.69 -29.93 5.75
N THR A 416 -12.01 -30.80 4.78
CA THR A 416 -11.04 -31.47 3.89
C THR A 416 -10.51 -30.57 2.77
N SER A 417 -11.33 -29.63 2.26
CA SER A 417 -10.86 -28.57 1.35
C SER A 417 -10.09 -27.47 2.10
N ALA A 418 -10.54 -27.14 3.32
CA ALA A 418 -9.84 -26.21 4.22
C ALA A 418 -8.47 -26.75 4.66
N THR A 419 -8.30 -28.06 4.89
CA THR A 419 -6.98 -28.61 5.27
C THR A 419 -5.97 -28.45 4.14
N LEU A 420 -6.33 -28.71 2.88
CA LEU A 420 -5.42 -28.53 1.75
C LEU A 420 -5.00 -27.06 1.56
N HIS A 421 -5.93 -26.12 1.73
CA HIS A 421 -5.65 -24.68 1.71
C HIS A 421 -4.89 -24.21 2.94
N ILE A 422 -5.11 -24.78 4.13
CA ILE A 422 -4.36 -24.48 5.36
C ILE A 422 -2.92 -24.98 5.21
N TYR A 423 -2.67 -26.16 4.66
CA TYR A 423 -1.30 -26.60 4.38
C TYR A 423 -0.61 -25.72 3.33
N GLY A 424 -1.31 -25.29 2.27
CA GLY A 424 -0.81 -24.29 1.32
C GLY A 424 -0.56 -22.93 1.96
N THR A 425 -1.48 -22.44 2.80
CA THR A 425 -1.38 -21.15 3.48
C THR A 425 -0.33 -21.18 4.59
N VAL A 426 -0.15 -22.29 5.31
CA VAL A 426 0.89 -22.46 6.33
C VAL A 426 2.26 -22.60 5.67
N LEU A 427 2.42 -23.48 4.67
CA LEU A 427 3.67 -23.68 3.95
C LEU A 427 4.10 -22.45 3.13
N LEU A 428 3.14 -21.66 2.60
CA LEU A 428 3.43 -20.38 1.94
C LEU A 428 3.39 -19.16 2.88
N SER A 429 2.78 -19.22 4.07
CA SER A 429 2.98 -18.20 5.13
C SER A 429 4.40 -18.28 5.69
N LEU A 430 5.06 -19.44 5.56
CA LEU A 430 6.48 -19.56 5.77
C LEU A 430 7.29 -18.81 4.69
N LEU A 431 6.77 -18.46 3.51
CA LEU A 431 7.53 -17.68 2.52
C LEU A 431 7.74 -16.22 2.93
N PRO A 432 6.75 -15.50 3.49
CA PRO A 432 6.99 -14.25 4.19
C PRO A 432 7.89 -14.43 5.41
N VAL A 433 7.80 -15.54 6.15
CA VAL A 433 8.73 -15.80 7.28
C VAL A 433 10.15 -16.06 6.79
N ILE A 434 10.33 -16.78 5.67
CA ILE A 434 11.59 -16.98 4.93
C ILE A 434 12.07 -15.64 4.38
N GLY A 435 11.18 -14.81 3.83
CA GLY A 435 11.49 -13.46 3.38
C GLY A 435 11.91 -12.55 4.54
N VAL A 436 11.27 -12.68 5.71
CA VAL A 436 11.62 -11.97 6.95
C VAL A 436 12.90 -12.52 7.57
N THR A 437 13.16 -13.83 7.50
CA THR A 437 14.43 -14.42 7.96
C THR A 437 15.56 -14.12 7.00
N LEU A 438 15.35 -14.13 5.68
CA LEU A 438 16.31 -13.66 4.68
C LEU A 438 16.52 -12.16 4.80
N PHE A 439 15.48 -11.37 5.06
CA PHE A 439 15.60 -9.94 5.38
C PHE A 439 16.40 -9.75 6.66
N ALA A 440 16.11 -10.49 7.73
CA ALA A 440 16.85 -10.42 8.98
C ALA A 440 18.30 -10.91 8.83
N LEU A 441 18.55 -11.94 8.02
CA LEU A 441 19.89 -12.45 7.71
C LEU A 441 20.66 -11.48 6.81
N MET A 442 20.00 -10.80 5.86
CA MET A 442 20.63 -9.77 5.01
C MET A 442 20.87 -8.47 5.79
N VAL A 443 19.96 -8.08 6.67
CA VAL A 443 20.18 -6.98 7.63
C VAL A 443 21.32 -7.37 8.57
N SER A 444 21.34 -8.60 9.09
CA SER A 444 22.44 -9.13 9.90
C SER A 444 23.78 -9.13 9.13
N TRP A 445 23.76 -9.46 7.84
CA TRP A 445 24.92 -9.41 6.94
C TRP A 445 25.35 -7.97 6.63
N SER A 446 24.40 -7.03 6.64
CA SER A 446 24.64 -5.59 6.52
C SER A 446 25.12 -4.94 7.83
N THR A 447 24.96 -5.60 8.98
CA THR A 447 25.26 -5.04 10.32
C THR A 447 26.56 -5.54 10.95
N MET A 448 27.49 -6.09 10.17
CA MET A 448 28.89 -6.26 10.63
C MET A 448 29.72 -5.03 10.20
N PRO A 449 30.17 -4.13 11.09
CA PRO A 449 29.77 -3.87 12.48
C PRO A 449 28.91 -2.58 12.64
N ILE A 450 28.00 -2.62 13.60
CA ILE A 450 27.14 -1.51 14.03
C ILE A 450 27.99 -0.37 14.63
N THR A 451 28.19 0.71 13.88
CA THR A 451 28.62 2.03 14.38
C THR A 451 27.47 3.01 14.58
N VAL A 452 26.21 2.56 14.44
CA VAL A 452 25.03 3.43 14.64
C VAL A 452 24.88 3.84 16.11
N HIS A 453 25.26 2.96 17.06
CA HIS A 453 25.15 3.27 18.48
C HIS A 453 26.17 4.32 18.94
N THR A 454 27.38 4.31 18.37
CA THR A 454 28.44 5.26 18.71
C THR A 454 28.15 6.63 18.13
N SER A 455 27.67 6.71 16.89
CA SER A 455 27.37 7.98 16.21
C SER A 455 26.09 8.66 16.72
N LEU A 456 25.07 7.90 17.15
CA LEU A 456 23.87 8.49 17.77
C LEU A 456 24.19 9.09 19.16
N VAL A 457 25.10 8.45 19.91
CA VAL A 457 25.61 8.96 21.19
C VAL A 457 26.47 10.21 20.99
N VAL A 458 27.28 10.28 19.91
CA VAL A 458 28.03 11.48 19.54
C VAL A 458 27.09 12.61 19.13
N PHE A 459 26.08 12.37 18.29
CA PHE A 459 25.10 13.37 17.90
C PHE A 459 24.31 13.93 19.10
N LEU A 460 23.89 13.07 20.03
CA LEU A 460 23.20 13.50 21.26
C LEU A 460 24.12 14.27 22.22
N LYS A 461 25.44 14.04 22.17
CA LYS A 461 26.45 14.79 22.95
C LYS A 461 26.72 16.21 22.44
N TYR A 462 26.37 16.52 21.20
CA TYR A 462 26.57 17.85 20.60
C TYR A 462 25.27 18.65 20.49
N VAL A 463 24.11 18.03 20.76
CA VAL A 463 22.77 18.64 20.65
C VAL A 463 22.11 18.88 22.02
N ILE A 464 22.63 18.27 23.09
CA ILE A 464 22.34 18.58 24.50
C ILE A 464 23.58 19.24 25.07
#